data_AF-A0A256J6J3-F1
#
_entry.id   AF-A0A256J6J3-F1
#
_cell.length_a   1.000
_cell.length_b   1.000
_cell.length_c   1.000
_cell.angle_alpha   90.00
_cell.angle_beta   90.00
_cell.angle_gamma   90.00
#
_symmetry.space_group_name_H-M   'P 1'
#
loop_
_entity.id
_entity.type
_entity.pdbx_description
1 polymer ?
#
loop_
_entity_poly.entity_id
_entity_poly.type
_entity_poly.pdbx_seq_one_letter_code
_entity_poly.pdbx_strand_id
1 'polypeptide(L)'
;MWDVARAYVRSAKRLLGKREKGETGTETCEIAIDESMGVMGVGEIVQEAAREERGIEVDVKLVEKARADETMVEEFGVDISAARETLGWKVRESVAGAVRER
;
A
#
# COMPACT_ATOMS: atom_id res chain seq x y z
N MET A 1 -7.72 3.43 2.62
CA MET A 1 -7.75 2.94 1.20
C MET A 1 -7.62 4.05 0.11
N TRP A 2 -7.60 5.33 0.48
CA TRP A 2 -7.66 6.45 -0.49
C TRP A 2 -6.33 6.81 -1.17
N ASP A 3 -5.21 6.31 -0.66
CA ASP A 3 -3.87 6.69 -1.12
C ASP A 3 -3.62 6.34 -2.59
N VAL A 4 -4.02 5.15 -3.03
CA VAL A 4 -3.89 4.71 -4.43
C VAL A 4 -4.76 5.56 -5.36
N ALA A 5 -6.00 5.86 -4.97
CA ALA A 5 -6.89 6.71 -5.77
C ALA A 5 -6.31 8.12 -5.95
N ARG A 6 -5.70 8.70 -4.90
CA ARG A 6 -5.03 10.00 -5.01
C ARG A 6 -3.80 9.93 -5.92
N ALA A 7 -3.04 8.84 -5.91
CA ALA A 7 -1.93 8.65 -6.84
C ALA A 7 -2.42 8.67 -8.29
N TYR A 8 -3.45 7.88 -8.59
CA TYR A 8 -4.04 7.79 -9.93
C TYR A 8 -4.51 9.15 -10.46
N VAL A 9 -5.26 9.91 -9.65
CA VAL A 9 -5.74 11.25 -10.05
C VAL A 9 -4.59 12.22 -10.30
N ARG A 10 -3.52 12.16 -9.50
CA ARG A 10 -2.32 13.00 -9.70
C ARG A 10 -1.58 12.62 -10.97
N SER A 11 -1.42 11.33 -11.25
CA SER A 11 -0.82 10.84 -12.49
C SER A 11 -1.60 11.31 -13.71
N ALA A 12 -2.94 11.20 -13.69
CA ALA A 12 -3.79 11.66 -14.79
C ALA A 12 -3.63 13.17 -15.04
N LYS A 13 -3.66 13.99 -13.99
CA LYS A 13 -3.47 15.45 -14.11
C LYS A 13 -2.11 15.81 -14.71
N ARG A 14 -1.05 15.10 -14.30
CA ARG A 14 0.30 15.30 -14.85
C ARG A 14 0.35 14.95 -16.33
N LEU A 15 -0.17 13.79 -16.73
CA LEU A 15 -0.16 13.35 -18.12
C LEU A 15 -0.96 14.31 -19.02
N LEU A 16 -2.07 14.85 -18.52
CA LEU A 16 -2.82 15.90 -19.23
C LEU A 16 -1.96 17.16 -19.43
N GLY A 17 -1.30 17.65 -18.38
CA GLY A 17 -0.42 18.83 -18.50
C GLY A 17 0.79 18.61 -19.42
N LYS A 18 1.33 17.39 -19.50
CA LYS A 18 2.38 17.01 -20.46
C LYS A 18 1.85 17.01 -21.90
N ARG A 19 0.67 16.42 -22.10
CA ARG A 19 0.01 16.40 -23.41
C ARG A 19 -0.26 17.81 -23.93
N GLU A 20 -0.67 18.75 -23.08
CA GLU A 20 -0.84 20.16 -23.45
C GLU A 20 0.46 20.83 -23.92
N LYS A 21 1.62 20.36 -23.42
CA LYS A 21 2.96 20.80 -23.84
C LYS A 21 3.49 20.04 -25.06
N GLY A 22 2.71 19.13 -25.64
CA GLY A 22 3.14 18.27 -26.74
C GLY A 22 4.07 17.12 -26.33
N GLU A 23 4.25 16.89 -25.02
CA GLU A 23 5.06 15.80 -24.51
C GLU A 23 4.24 14.49 -24.48
N THR A 24 4.79 13.42 -25.06
CA THR A 24 4.16 12.08 -25.11
C THR A 24 5.09 11.01 -24.56
N GLY A 25 4.54 9.93 -24.03
CA GLY A 25 5.30 8.78 -23.52
C GLY A 25 4.65 8.14 -22.30
N THR A 26 5.36 7.19 -21.70
CA THR A 26 4.96 6.52 -20.46
C THR A 26 5.88 6.92 -19.32
N GLU A 27 5.34 6.95 -18.11
CA GLU A 27 6.09 7.16 -16.87
C GLU A 27 5.69 6.06 -15.88
N THR A 28 6.67 5.58 -15.12
CA THR A 28 6.46 4.62 -14.04
C THR A 28 6.69 5.34 -12.71
N CYS A 29 5.80 5.09 -11.75
CA CYS A 29 5.98 5.52 -10.37
C CYS A 29 5.52 4.39 -9.46
N GLU A 30 6.39 4.03 -8.52
CA GLU A 30 6.14 3.05 -7.50
C GLU A 30 5.20 3.64 -6.44
N ILE A 31 4.15 2.89 -6.08
CA ILE A 31 3.16 3.28 -5.09
C ILE A 31 3.13 2.22 -4.00
N ALA A 32 3.61 2.60 -2.82
CA ALA A 32 3.64 1.77 -1.64
C ALA A 32 3.51 2.63 -0.38
N ILE A 33 3.28 1.99 0.76
CA ILE A 33 3.37 2.62 2.07
C ILE A 33 4.77 2.42 2.65
N ASP A 34 5.21 3.31 3.53
CA ASP A 34 6.53 3.26 4.19
C ASP A 34 6.57 2.20 5.32
N GLU A 35 5.50 1.40 5.46
CA GLU A 35 5.38 0.33 6.44
C GLU A 35 5.72 -1.00 5.77
N SER A 36 6.92 -1.52 6.00
CA SER A 36 7.31 -2.88 5.58
C SER A 36 6.74 -3.89 6.57
N MET A 37 5.50 -4.34 6.32
CA MET A 37 4.82 -5.31 7.18
C MET A 37 4.77 -6.69 6.57
N GLY A 38 5.21 -7.70 7.34
CA GLY A 38 4.97 -9.10 7.02
C GLY A 38 3.50 -9.49 7.19
N VAL A 39 3.10 -10.59 6.54
CA VAL A 39 1.71 -11.11 6.61
C VAL A 39 1.27 -11.39 8.05
N MET A 40 2.17 -11.87 8.91
CA MET A 40 1.88 -12.09 10.33
C MET A 40 1.54 -10.80 11.06
N GLY A 41 2.29 -9.72 10.84
CA GLY A 41 2.03 -8.42 11.47
C GLY A 41 0.68 -7.83 11.05
N VAL A 42 0.26 -8.04 9.79
CA VAL A 42 -1.09 -7.66 9.36
C VAL A 42 -2.16 -8.51 10.06
N GLY A 43 -1.92 -9.81 10.21
CA GLY A 43 -2.83 -10.71 10.93
C GLY A 43 -3.04 -10.31 12.39
N GLU A 44 -1.98 -9.91 13.07
CA GLU A 44 -2.02 -9.42 14.46
C GLU A 44 -2.82 -8.11 14.59
N ILE A 45 -2.65 -7.16 13.66
CA ILE A 45 -3.45 -5.92 13.63
C ILE A 45 -4.95 -6.23 13.51
N VAL A 46 -5.32 -7.18 12.64
CA VAL A 46 -6.73 -7.57 12.46
C VAL A 46 -7.26 -8.28 13.71
N GLN A 47 -6.47 -9.17 14.31
CA GLN A 47 -6.83 -9.85 15.55
C GLN A 47 -7.09 -8.85 16.68
N GLU A 48 -6.18 -7.87 16.86
CA GLU A 48 -6.31 -6.81 17.84
C GLU A 48 -7.59 -6.00 17.60
N ALA A 49 -7.81 -5.51 16.37
CA ALA A 49 -8.99 -4.74 16.03
C ALA A 49 -10.31 -5.52 16.25
N ALA A 50 -10.34 -6.81 15.90
CA ALA A 50 -11.52 -7.67 16.10
C ALA A 50 -11.84 -7.86 17.59
N ARG A 51 -10.81 -8.03 18.42
CA ARG A 51 -10.94 -8.15 19.87
C ARG A 51 -11.41 -6.85 20.51
N GLU A 52 -10.77 -5.73 20.17
CA GLU A 52 -11.05 -4.41 20.75
C GLU A 52 -12.44 -3.88 20.35
N GLU A 53 -12.80 -3.99 19.08
CA GLU A 53 -14.01 -3.32 18.56
C GLU A 53 -15.26 -4.19 18.54
N ARG A 54 -15.09 -5.51 18.57
CA ARG A 54 -16.19 -6.48 18.44
C ARG A 54 -16.16 -7.58 19.50
N GLY A 55 -15.13 -7.64 20.35
CA GLY A 55 -14.98 -8.69 21.37
C GLY A 55 -14.76 -10.08 20.79
N ILE A 56 -14.29 -10.17 19.54
CA ILE A 56 -14.08 -11.45 18.84
C ILE A 56 -12.63 -11.88 19.02
N GLU A 57 -12.42 -13.02 19.68
CA GLU A 57 -11.11 -13.66 19.78
C GLU A 57 -10.87 -14.51 18.52
N VAL A 58 -9.88 -14.11 17.72
CA VAL A 58 -9.47 -14.80 16.48
C VAL A 58 -8.11 -15.43 16.71
N ASP A 59 -7.89 -16.66 16.23
CA ASP A 59 -6.59 -17.34 16.31
C ASP A 59 -5.80 -17.12 15.01
N VAL A 60 -4.59 -16.57 15.11
CA VAL A 60 -3.71 -16.29 13.96
C VAL A 60 -2.58 -17.31 13.95
N LYS A 61 -2.53 -18.14 12.91
CA LYS A 61 -1.54 -19.21 12.75
C LYS A 61 -0.91 -19.16 11.37
N LEU A 62 0.40 -19.42 11.33
CA LEU A 62 1.11 -19.63 10.08
C LEU A 62 0.66 -20.96 9.46
N VAL A 63 0.30 -20.95 8.19
CA VAL A 63 -0.07 -22.13 7.41
C VAL A 63 0.97 -22.39 6.32
N GLU A 64 1.06 -23.65 5.85
CA GLU A 64 1.94 -23.99 4.74
C GLU A 64 1.58 -23.16 3.50
N LYS A 65 2.60 -22.60 2.86
CA LYS A 65 2.43 -21.78 1.65
C LYS A 65 1.88 -22.66 0.53
N ALA A 66 0.71 -22.28 0.01
CA ALA A 66 0.14 -22.89 -1.19
C ALA A 66 0.94 -22.56 -2.48
N ARG A 67 1.78 -21.52 -2.45
CA ARG A 67 2.66 -21.12 -3.55
C ARG A 67 4.09 -21.60 -3.27
N ALA A 68 4.48 -22.70 -3.89
CA ALA A 68 5.77 -23.35 -3.67
C ALA A 68 6.97 -22.53 -4.19
N ASP A 69 6.77 -21.73 -5.25
CA ASP A 69 7.85 -21.04 -5.97
C ASP A 69 8.02 -19.56 -5.58
N GLU A 70 7.35 -19.08 -4.53
CA GLU A 70 7.43 -17.67 -4.13
C GLU A 70 8.58 -17.41 -3.15
N THR A 71 9.50 -16.52 -3.52
CA THR A 71 10.66 -16.16 -2.69
C THR A 71 10.22 -15.58 -1.35
N MET A 72 10.72 -16.16 -0.26
CA MET A 72 10.62 -15.59 1.08
C MET A 72 11.63 -14.44 1.19
N VAL A 73 11.15 -13.21 1.40
CA VAL A 73 11.99 -12.07 1.76
C VAL A 73 11.56 -11.55 3.13
N GLU A 74 12.53 -11.17 3.95
CA GLU A 74 12.27 -10.59 5.28
C GLU A 74 11.79 -9.15 5.19
N GLU A 75 12.30 -8.41 4.21
CA GLU A 75 11.93 -7.03 3.92
C GLU A 75 11.76 -6.82 2.42
N PHE A 76 10.74 -6.06 2.06
CA PHE A 76 10.50 -5.63 0.69
C PHE A 76 10.30 -4.11 0.65
N GLY A 77 11.43 -3.39 0.58
CA GLY A 77 11.43 -1.94 0.44
C GLY A 77 11.03 -1.53 -0.99
N VAL A 78 10.11 -0.57 -1.10
CA VAL A 78 9.72 0.03 -2.37
C VAL A 78 10.10 1.51 -2.36
N ASP A 79 10.93 1.92 -3.32
CA ASP A 79 11.32 3.32 -3.46
C ASP A 79 10.17 4.15 -4.03
N ILE A 80 9.50 4.92 -3.18
CA ILE A 80 8.39 5.80 -3.58
C ILE A 80 8.82 7.23 -3.89
N SER A 81 10.12 7.49 -4.06
CA SER A 81 10.65 8.84 -4.31
C SER A 81 10.08 9.46 -5.58
N ALA A 82 9.91 8.67 -6.65
CA ALA A 82 9.30 9.12 -7.89
C ALA A 82 7.87 9.66 -7.67
N ALA A 83 7.05 8.96 -6.89
CA ALA A 83 5.71 9.42 -6.56
C ALA A 83 5.72 10.70 -5.70
N ARG A 84 6.67 10.82 -4.77
CA ARG A 84 6.84 12.00 -3.92
C ARG A 84 7.26 13.24 -4.71
N GLU A 85 8.30 13.11 -5.53
CA GLU A 85 8.90 14.23 -6.25
C GLU A 85 8.12 14.62 -7.50
N THR A 86 7.64 13.63 -8.26
CA THR A 86 7.04 13.87 -9.57
C THR A 86 5.54 14.16 -9.48
N LEU A 87 4.84 13.50 -8.56
CA LEU A 87 3.39 13.64 -8.39
C LEU A 87 3.01 14.50 -7.18
N GLY A 88 3.97 14.84 -6.30
CA GLY A 88 3.68 15.43 -4.99
C GLY A 88 2.81 14.51 -4.12
N TRP A 89 2.88 13.20 -4.37
CA TRP A 89 2.07 12.21 -3.68
C TRP A 89 2.71 11.83 -2.35
N LYS A 90 1.88 11.62 -1.33
CA LYS A 90 2.29 11.21 0.01
C LYS A 90 1.31 10.19 0.56
N VAL A 91 1.86 9.21 1.25
CA VAL A 91 1.13 8.25 2.08
C VAL A 91 0.42 9.02 3.19
N ARG A 92 -0.82 8.64 3.48
CA ARG A 92 -1.64 9.21 4.55
C ARG A 92 -2.34 8.15 5.38
N GLU A 93 -2.63 7.00 4.78
CA GLU A 93 -3.24 5.88 5.49
C GLU A 93 -2.14 5.00 6.09
N SER A 94 -2.42 4.41 7.25
CA SER A 94 -1.66 3.29 7.80
C SER A 94 -2.46 1.99 7.67
N VAL A 95 -1.78 0.84 7.75
CA VAL A 95 -2.45 -0.47 7.75
C VAL A 95 -3.46 -0.57 8.89
N ALA A 96 -3.04 -0.21 10.11
CA ALA A 96 -3.89 -0.25 11.30
C ALA A 96 -5.11 0.68 11.18
N GLY A 97 -4.93 1.88 10.64
CA GLY A 97 -6.03 2.80 10.37
C GLY A 97 -7.02 2.23 9.37
N ALA A 98 -6.52 1.66 8.27
CA ALA A 98 -7.35 1.07 7.24
C ALA A 98 -8.13 -0.18 7.71
N VAL A 99 -7.57 -0.98 8.63
CA VAL A 99 -8.27 -2.14 9.21
C VAL A 99 -9.42 -1.70 10.12
N ARG A 100 -9.21 -0.68 10.93
CA ARG A 100 -10.21 -0.13 11.87
C ARG A 100 -11.26 0.74 11.19
N GLU A 101 -10.99 1.23 9.98
CA GLU A 101 -11.93 2.03 9.20
C GLU A 101 -13.05 1.15 8.59
N ARG A 102 -13.90 0.55 9.46
CA ARG A 102 -15.25 0.05 9.11
C ARG A 102 -16.16 -0.30 10.31
#